data_AF-A0A4Y9IN36-F1
#
_entry.id   AF-A0A4Y9IN36-F1
#
_cell.length_a   1.000
_cell.length_b   1.000
_cell.length_c   1.000
_cell.angle_alpha   90.00
_cell.angle_beta   90.00
_cell.angle_gamma   90.00
#
_symmetry.space_group_name_H-M   'P 1'
#
loop_
_entity.id
_entity.type
_entity.pdbx_description
1 polymer ?
#
loop_
_entity_poly.entity_id
_entity_poly.type
_entity_poly.pdbx_seq_one_letter_code
_entity_poly.pdbx_strand_id
1 'polypeptide(L)'
;MRLLNSDITFLEWDVLPISEKREMWNHYWNPYEPQIGAFTKREIVDNLTKSIPINALQCGIRSFGWGVYMLFVIVDNSKIKVPKQFSDLSVNKGVIKDWVNKDEAKITFNYGGTLITNMNEKIVIG
;
A
#
# COMPACT_ATOMS: atom_id res chain seq x y z
N MET A 1 -8.90 -16.97 19.32
CA MET A 1 -8.35 -16.20 18.19
C MET A 1 -9.02 -16.72 16.92
N ARG A 2 -9.97 -15.97 16.33
CA ARG A 2 -10.84 -16.48 15.24
C ARG A 2 -10.84 -15.61 13.97
N LEU A 3 -10.19 -14.45 13.99
CA LEU A 3 -10.21 -13.47 12.88
C LEU A 3 -8.97 -13.53 11.97
N LEU A 4 -7.96 -14.33 12.32
CA LEU A 4 -6.62 -14.27 11.71
C LEU A 4 -6.54 -14.71 10.24
N ASN A 5 -7.60 -15.30 9.67
CA ASN A 5 -7.60 -15.87 8.32
C ASN A 5 -8.81 -15.41 7.48
N SER A 6 -9.39 -14.26 7.79
CA SER A 6 -10.53 -13.71 7.05
C SER A 6 -10.33 -12.24 6.72
N ASP A 7 -11.01 -11.80 5.67
CA ASP A 7 -11.19 -10.39 5.41
C ASP A 7 -11.96 -9.71 6.55
N ILE A 8 -11.55 -8.48 6.87
CA ILE A 8 -12.12 -7.63 7.92
C ILE A 8 -12.21 -6.20 7.40
N THR A 9 -13.11 -5.42 7.99
CA THR A 9 -13.28 -3.99 7.69
C THR A 9 -12.10 -3.16 8.20
N PHE A 10 -11.98 -1.92 7.72
CA PHE A 10 -10.97 -1.01 8.28
C PHE A 10 -11.16 -0.74 9.79
N LEU A 11 -12.41 -0.63 10.26
CA LEU A 11 -12.68 -0.38 11.68
C LEU A 11 -12.22 -1.52 12.57
N GLU A 12 -12.45 -2.76 12.14
CA GLU A 12 -11.94 -3.95 12.81
C GLU A 12 -10.41 -3.97 12.76
N TRP A 13 -9.82 -3.70 11.59
CA TRP A 13 -8.37 -3.61 11.44
C TRP A 13 -7.77 -2.58 12.40
N ASP A 14 -8.26 -1.35 12.43
CA ASP A 14 -7.63 -0.24 13.15
C ASP A 14 -7.51 -0.52 14.66
N VAL A 15 -8.53 -1.18 15.24
CA VAL A 15 -8.55 -1.55 16.67
C VAL A 15 -7.80 -2.85 16.99
N LEU A 16 -7.35 -3.62 15.99
CA LEU A 16 -6.57 -4.83 16.26
C LEU A 16 -5.24 -4.48 16.95
N PRO A 17 -4.80 -5.31 17.93
CA PRO A 17 -3.46 -5.21 18.47
C PRO A 17 -2.41 -5.34 17.36
N ILE A 18 -1.30 -4.60 17.48
CA ILE A 18 -0.18 -4.66 16.53
C ILE A 18 0.35 -6.08 16.30
N SER A 19 0.31 -6.94 17.33
CA SER A 19 0.69 -8.35 17.20
C SER A 19 -0.22 -9.11 16.25
N GLU A 20 -1.53 -8.88 16.27
CA GLU A 20 -2.47 -9.56 15.37
C GLU A 20 -2.35 -9.04 13.93
N LYS A 21 -2.19 -7.72 13.76
CA LYS A 21 -1.88 -7.13 12.45
C LYS A 21 -0.61 -7.74 11.85
N ARG A 22 0.42 -7.93 12.68
CA ARG A 22 1.68 -8.59 12.30
C ARG A 22 1.48 -10.03 11.85
N GLU A 23 0.73 -10.82 12.62
CA GLU A 23 0.41 -12.19 12.22
C GLU A 23 -0.31 -12.21 10.86
N MET A 24 -1.28 -11.31 10.64
CA MET A 24 -2.00 -11.23 9.37
C MET A 24 -1.06 -10.92 8.19
N TRP A 25 -0.25 -9.87 8.25
CA TRP A 25 0.59 -9.52 7.11
C TRP A 25 1.82 -10.43 6.93
N ASN A 26 2.23 -11.19 7.96
CA ASN A 26 3.35 -12.14 7.86
C ASN A 26 2.92 -13.55 7.41
N HIS A 27 1.71 -13.97 7.79
CA HIS A 27 1.28 -15.37 7.64
C HIS A 27 0.00 -15.56 6.83
N TYR A 28 -0.89 -14.56 6.81
CA TYR A 28 -2.14 -14.64 6.04
C TYR A 28 -2.01 -13.97 4.67
N TRP A 29 -1.44 -12.76 4.60
CA TRP A 29 -1.21 -12.10 3.32
C TRP A 29 -0.03 -12.74 2.60
N ASN A 30 -0.33 -13.38 1.47
CA ASN A 30 0.67 -14.01 0.62
C ASN A 30 0.95 -13.13 -0.60
N PRO A 31 2.20 -12.65 -0.81
CA PRO A 31 2.58 -11.88 -2.00
C PRO A 31 2.36 -12.59 -3.33
N TYR A 32 2.32 -13.92 -3.32
CA TYR A 32 2.06 -14.75 -4.50
C TYR A 32 0.57 -15.05 -4.71
N GLU A 33 -0.28 -14.70 -3.73
CA GLU A 33 -1.73 -14.82 -3.78
C GLU A 33 -2.38 -13.50 -3.32
N PRO A 34 -2.23 -12.42 -4.12
CA PRO A 34 -2.63 -11.06 -3.73
C PRO A 34 -4.13 -10.93 -3.43
N GLN A 35 -4.96 -11.84 -3.93
CA GLN A 35 -6.39 -11.93 -3.64
C GLN A 35 -6.69 -12.20 -2.16
N ILE A 36 -5.76 -12.80 -1.41
CA ILE A 36 -5.94 -13.07 0.02
C ILE A 36 -5.83 -11.76 0.79
N GLY A 37 -6.85 -11.46 1.60
CA GLY A 37 -6.94 -10.21 2.35
C GLY A 37 -7.25 -9.00 1.48
N ALA A 38 -7.63 -9.17 0.21
CA ALA A 38 -7.78 -8.07 -0.75
C ALA A 38 -8.86 -7.06 -0.31
N PHE A 39 -9.92 -7.51 0.35
CA PHE A 39 -10.94 -6.61 0.89
C PHE A 39 -10.37 -5.78 2.03
N THR A 40 -9.71 -6.40 3.01
CA THR A 40 -9.05 -5.67 4.11
C THR A 40 -8.02 -4.67 3.58
N LYS A 41 -7.16 -5.11 2.65
CA LYS A 41 -6.15 -4.29 1.98
C LYS A 41 -6.78 -3.08 1.29
N ARG A 42 -7.89 -3.28 0.56
CA ARG A 42 -8.64 -2.21 -0.11
C ARG A 42 -9.21 -1.21 0.89
N GLU A 43 -9.87 -1.70 1.93
CA GLU A 43 -10.43 -0.88 3.01
C GLU A 43 -9.36 0.01 3.66
N ILE A 44 -8.15 -0.52 3.91
CA ILE A 44 -7.02 0.26 4.44
C ILE A 44 -6.59 1.37 3.47
N VAL A 45 -6.44 1.05 2.17
CA VAL A 45 -5.99 2.04 1.17
C VAL A 45 -7.06 3.13 0.95
N ASP A 46 -8.34 2.76 0.94
CA ASP A 46 -9.45 3.70 0.83
C ASP A 46 -9.49 4.65 2.04
N ASN A 47 -9.25 4.14 3.25
CA ASN A 47 -9.16 5.00 4.44
C ASN A 47 -7.89 5.87 4.44
N LEU A 48 -6.76 5.36 3.97
CA LEU A 48 -5.55 6.17 3.77
C LEU A 48 -5.83 7.36 2.83
N THR A 49 -6.39 7.09 1.65
CA THR A 49 -6.65 8.12 0.62
C THR A 49 -7.65 9.17 1.07
N LYS A 50 -8.68 8.79 1.85
CA LYS A 50 -9.63 9.72 2.46
C LYS A 50 -9.00 10.57 3.57
N SER A 51 -8.03 10.01 4.29
CA SER A 51 -7.42 10.64 5.47
C SER A 51 -6.27 11.59 5.14
N ILE A 52 -5.63 11.44 3.98
CA ILE A 52 -4.49 12.29 3.59
C ILE A 52 -4.92 13.34 2.55
N PRO A 53 -4.76 14.65 2.82
CA PRO A 53 -5.04 15.69 1.82
C PRO A 53 -3.86 15.83 0.86
N ILE A 54 -3.57 14.78 0.10
CA ILE A 54 -2.43 14.70 -0.82
C ILE A 54 -2.94 14.43 -2.23
N ASN A 55 -2.41 15.16 -3.22
CA ASN A 55 -2.63 14.87 -4.63
C ASN A 55 -1.80 13.65 -5.07
N ALA A 56 -2.18 12.48 -4.56
CA ALA A 56 -1.56 11.22 -4.95
C ALA A 56 -2.04 10.81 -6.35
N LEU A 57 -1.11 10.38 -7.18
CA LEU A 57 -1.43 9.87 -8.52
C LEU A 57 -1.90 8.42 -8.46
N GLN A 58 -1.31 7.64 -7.56
CA GLN A 58 -1.69 6.25 -7.31
C GLN A 58 -1.35 5.90 -5.85
N CYS A 59 -2.24 5.17 -5.20
CA CYS A 59 -2.04 4.60 -3.87
C CYS A 59 -2.21 3.08 -3.93
N GLY A 60 -1.67 2.39 -2.93
CA GLY A 60 -1.88 0.95 -2.87
C GLY A 60 -1.20 0.31 -1.68
N ILE A 61 -1.27 -1.01 -1.68
CA ILE A 61 -0.56 -1.86 -0.73
C ILE A 61 0.01 -3.06 -1.48
N ARG A 62 1.28 -3.39 -1.22
CA ARG A 62 1.94 -4.56 -1.80
C ARG A 62 3.20 -4.91 -1.01
N SER A 63 3.79 -6.05 -1.34
CA SER A 63 5.11 -6.44 -0.84
C SER A 63 6.24 -5.68 -1.56
N PHE A 64 7.21 -5.16 -0.79
CA PHE A 64 8.42 -4.50 -1.31
C PHE A 64 9.69 -5.35 -1.11
N GLY A 65 9.54 -6.68 -1.11
CA GLY A 65 10.60 -7.66 -0.88
C GLY A 65 10.53 -8.30 0.51
N TRP A 66 11.07 -9.52 0.63
CA TRP A 66 11.08 -10.32 1.87
C TRP A 66 9.70 -10.53 2.52
N GLY A 67 8.61 -10.46 1.74
CA GLY A 67 7.25 -10.61 2.25
C GLY A 67 6.72 -9.42 3.06
N VAL A 68 7.45 -8.29 3.11
CA VAL A 68 7.05 -7.13 3.90
C VAL A 68 6.04 -6.30 3.13
N TYR A 69 4.79 -6.33 3.59
CA TYR A 69 3.72 -5.48 3.09
C TYR A 69 3.88 -4.02 3.55
N MET A 70 3.80 -3.10 2.61
CA MET A 70 3.79 -1.66 2.86
C MET A 70 2.68 -1.00 2.06
N LEU A 71 2.08 0.04 2.65
CA LEU A 71 1.32 1.00 1.89
C LEU A 71 2.26 1.77 0.98
N PHE A 72 1.78 2.25 -0.16
CA PHE A 72 2.54 3.15 -0.99
C PHE A 72 1.70 4.29 -1.54
N VAL A 73 2.37 5.42 -1.77
CA VAL A 73 1.77 6.64 -2.32
C VAL A 73 2.73 7.18 -3.37
N ILE A 74 2.25 7.27 -4.61
CA ILE A 74 3.00 7.81 -5.76
C ILE A 74 2.61 9.27 -5.98
N VAL A 75 3.63 10.11 -6.10
CA VAL A 75 3.49 11.55 -6.37
C VAL A 75 4.39 11.95 -7.54
N ASP A 76 4.06 13.06 -8.20
CA ASP A 76 4.88 13.66 -9.25
C ASP A 76 6.07 14.47 -8.71
N ASN A 77 5.99 14.94 -7.47
CA ASN A 77 6.96 15.86 -6.89
C ASN A 77 7.58 15.32 -5.58
N SER A 78 8.91 15.27 -5.54
CA SER A 78 9.68 14.81 -4.38
C SER A 78 9.47 15.68 -3.13
N LYS A 79 9.01 16.93 -3.27
CA LYS A 79 8.72 17.84 -2.15
C LYS A 79 7.39 17.55 -1.45
N ILE A 80 6.45 16.85 -2.10
CA ILE A 80 5.16 16.50 -1.48
C ILE A 80 5.43 15.56 -0.29
N LYS A 81 5.01 15.95 0.91
CA LYS A 81 5.18 15.11 2.10
C LYS A 81 4.09 14.04 2.10
N VAL A 82 4.50 12.80 2.37
CA VAL A 82 3.59 11.68 2.64
C VAL A 82 3.81 11.22 4.08
N PRO A 83 2.78 10.72 4.78
CA PRO A 83 3.00 10.09 6.08
C PRO A 83 3.97 8.93 5.94
N LYS A 84 4.71 8.62 7.01
CA LYS A 84 5.62 7.46 7.04
C LYS A 84 4.94 6.18 7.47
N GLN A 85 3.78 6.29 8.11
CA GLN A 85 3.00 5.19 8.66
C GLN A 85 1.52 5.56 8.62
N PHE A 86 0.65 4.56 8.49
CA PHE A 86 -0.80 4.68 8.60
C PHE A 86 -1.38 3.37 9.12
N SER A 87 -2.20 3.42 10.16
CA SER A 87 -2.81 2.24 10.79
C SER A 87 -1.81 1.09 11.00
N ASP A 88 -0.68 1.41 11.63
CA ASP A 88 0.47 0.55 11.90
C ASP A 88 1.30 0.06 10.70
N LEU A 89 0.85 0.27 9.47
CA LEU A 89 1.60 -0.07 8.26
C LEU A 89 2.52 1.07 7.85
N SER A 90 3.76 0.74 7.49
CA SER A 90 4.69 1.71 6.89
C SER A 90 4.18 2.16 5.52
N VAL A 91 4.38 3.44 5.21
CA VAL A 91 4.03 4.06 3.94
C VAL A 91 5.31 4.36 3.15
N ASN A 92 5.44 3.71 2.00
CA ASN A 92 6.56 3.86 1.10
C ASN A 92 6.24 4.90 0.01
N LYS A 93 6.97 6.00 0.00
CA LYS A 93 6.80 7.06 -1.00
C LYS A 93 7.39 6.63 -2.34
N GLY A 94 6.61 6.72 -3.41
CA GLY A 94 7.07 6.67 -4.80
C GLY A 94 7.09 8.08 -5.42
N VAL A 95 8.13 8.39 -6.19
CA VAL A 95 8.21 9.65 -6.95
C VAL A 95 8.41 9.33 -8.43
N ILE A 96 7.55 9.88 -9.29
CA ILE A 96 7.74 9.80 -10.75
C ILE A 96 9.04 10.51 -11.12
N LYS A 97 9.89 9.79 -11.85
CA LYS A 97 11.13 10.31 -12.41
C LYS A 97 10.99 10.65 -13.88
N ASP A 98 10.23 9.84 -14.59
CA ASP A 98 10.02 10.00 -16.02
C ASP A 98 8.73 9.29 -16.45
N TRP A 99 8.16 9.72 -17.58
CA TRP A 99 7.05 9.03 -18.24
C TRP A 99 7.60 8.21 -19.42
N VAL A 100 7.35 6.90 -19.40
CA VAL A 100 7.76 6.01 -20.50
C VAL A 100 6.81 6.19 -21.68
N ASN A 101 5.52 6.35 -21.40
CA ASN A 101 4.46 6.67 -22.36
C ASN A 101 3.27 7.29 -21.61
N LYS A 102 2.10 7.39 -22.26
CA LYS A 102 0.89 8.00 -21.68
C LYS A 102 0.30 7.22 -20.49
N ASP A 103 0.58 5.92 -20.39
CA ASP A 103 -0.01 5.01 -19.43
C ASP A 103 1.03 4.51 -18.39
N GLU A 104 2.33 4.64 -18.66
CA GLU A 104 3.39 4.07 -17.85
C GLU A 104 4.42 5.12 -17.39
N ALA A 105 4.76 5.07 -16.11
CA ALA A 105 5.75 5.94 -15.49
C ALA A 105 6.88 5.15 -14.83
N LYS A 106 8.08 5.72 -14.85
CA LYS A 106 9.23 5.27 -14.09
C LYS A 106 9.20 5.93 -12.71
N ILE A 107 9.10 5.12 -11.67
CA ILE A 107 8.88 5.55 -10.29
C ILE A 107 10.04 5.07 -9.44
N THR A 108 10.63 5.97 -8.65
CA THR A 108 11.60 5.59 -7.62
C THR A 108 10.91 5.62 -6.26
N PHE A 109 10.90 4.48 -5.58
CA PHE A 109 10.43 4.36 -4.21
C PHE A 109 11.57 4.58 -3.21
N ASN A 110 11.23 4.99 -1.98
CA ASN A 110 12.20 5.03 -0.88
C ASN A 110 12.75 3.63 -0.56
N TYR A 111 11.91 2.59 -0.67
CA TYR A 111 12.27 1.18 -0.52
C TYR A 111 11.89 0.39 -1.78
N GLY A 112 12.73 -0.57 -2.19
CA GLY A 112 12.50 -1.43 -3.36
C GLY A 112 12.99 -0.86 -4.70
N GLY A 113 13.61 0.33 -4.71
CA GLY A 113 14.30 0.87 -5.88
C GLY A 113 13.37 1.51 -6.91
N THR A 114 13.69 1.31 -8.19
CA THR A 114 12.96 1.93 -9.31
C THR A 114 12.14 0.89 -10.08
N LEU A 115 10.90 1.24 -10.38
CA LEU A 115 9.89 0.41 -11.05
C LEU A 115 9.33 1.18 -12.25
N ILE A 116 9.00 0.50 -13.33
CA ILE A 116 8.08 1.01 -14.34
C ILE A 116 6.71 0.40 -14.06
N THR A 117 5.66 1.21 -13.96
CA THR A 117 4.31 0.73 -13.67
C THR A 117 3.26 1.47 -14.47
N ASN A 118 2.12 0.81 -14.66
CA ASN A 118 0.95 1.41 -15.26
C ASN A 118 0.27 2.35 -14.26
N MET A 119 -0.10 3.54 -14.72
CA MET A 119 -0.65 4.63 -13.93
C MET A 119 -2.15 4.84 -14.15
N ASN A 120 -2.82 3.97 -14.91
CA ASN A 120 -4.26 4.08 -15.18
C ASN A 120 -5.11 3.71 -13.96
N GLU A 121 -4.61 2.82 -13.11
CA GLU A 121 -5.25 2.49 -11.84
C GLU A 121 -4.87 3.49 -10.75
N LYS A 122 -5.86 4.10 -10.09
CA LYS A 122 -5.60 4.94 -8.91
C LYS A 122 -5.29 4.14 -7.66
N ILE A 123 -5.82 2.92 -7.55
CA ILE A 123 -5.68 2.06 -6.38
C ILE A 123 -5.23 0.67 -6.81
N VAL A 124 -4.08 0.24 -6.32
CA VAL A 124 -3.49 -1.07 -6.60
C VAL A 124 -3.43 -1.90 -5.32
N ILE A 125 -3.89 -3.15 -5.41
CA ILE A 125 -3.85 -4.14 -4.32
C ILE A 125 -2.98 -5.31 -4.78
N GLY A 126 -1.89 -5.57 -4.06
CA GLY A 126 -0.98 -6.70 -4.30
C GLY A 126 -0.60 -7.44 -3.04
#